data_AF-A0A952X3A7-F1
#
_entry.id   AF-A0A952X3A7-F1
#
_cell.length_a   1.000
_cell.length_b   1.000
_cell.length_c   1.000
_cell.angle_alpha   90.00
_cell.angle_beta   90.00
_cell.angle_gamma   90.00
#
_symmetry.space_group_name_H-M   'P 1'
#
loop_
_entity.id
_entity.type
_entity.pdbx_description
1 polymer ?
#
loop_
_entity_poly.entity_id
_entity_poly.type
_entity_poly.pdbx_seq_one_letter_code
_entity_poly.pdbx_strand_id
1 'polypeptide(L)'
;MTRSSDTECRMRIVVLEDDRDRQGEFSSALSAKFPAFELCFAETAGDAIRLLDEAFDRIALADLDHDLNLLMTSAGNALDPGCGQDVVDYLLRHAPGFPVLIHTTNDSAGARMQAELTDAEWTTRRVVPYGDLEWVAEVWAPAARDLIVESVPAAGHDSLASPTPARAGTLASAAVRSLAQADRLLNDLCTEEGAMGARRDRLVDIIGDLRSRIAQLAKLVEQQELSGTH
;
A
#
# COMPACT_ATOMS: atom_id res chain seq x y z
N MET A 1 -22.72 31.73 4.06
CA MET A 1 -21.67 30.78 4.51
C MET A 1 -21.57 29.67 3.48
N THR A 2 -20.87 29.95 2.39
CA THR A 2 -20.53 28.96 1.36
C THR A 2 -19.31 28.19 1.85
N ARG A 3 -19.50 26.95 2.30
CA ARG A 3 -18.37 26.03 2.50
C ARG A 3 -17.78 25.74 1.12
N SER A 4 -16.51 26.06 0.95
CA SER A 4 -15.71 25.84 -0.26
C SER A 4 -15.81 24.40 -0.74
N SER A 5 -16.23 24.24 -1.99
CA SER A 5 -16.22 23.01 -2.78
C SER A 5 -14.87 22.77 -3.49
N ASP A 6 -13.80 23.48 -3.08
CA ASP A 6 -12.49 23.48 -3.74
C ASP A 6 -11.51 22.40 -3.21
N THR A 7 -11.93 21.60 -2.22
CA THR A 7 -11.09 20.53 -1.67
C THR A 7 -11.11 19.25 -2.53
N GLU A 8 -11.96 19.16 -3.56
CA GLU A 8 -12.36 17.86 -4.12
C GLU A 8 -11.45 17.23 -5.19
N CYS A 9 -10.36 17.87 -5.64
CA CYS A 9 -9.48 17.27 -6.67
C CYS A 9 -7.97 17.39 -6.40
N ARG A 10 -7.53 17.54 -5.14
CA ARG A 10 -6.08 17.53 -4.86
C ARG A 10 -5.55 16.11 -4.76
N MET A 11 -4.41 15.87 -5.43
CA MET A 11 -3.64 14.64 -5.25
C MET A 11 -3.02 14.63 -3.85
N ARG A 12 -2.91 13.44 -3.27
CA ARG A 12 -2.41 13.24 -1.90
C ARG A 12 -1.05 12.57 -1.88
N ILE A 13 -0.22 12.98 -0.94
CA ILE A 13 0.95 12.24 -0.51
C ILE A 13 0.61 11.71 0.88
N VAL A 14 0.57 10.39 1.04
CA VAL A 14 0.30 9.74 2.33
C VAL A 14 1.62 9.31 2.92
N VAL A 15 1.91 9.74 4.16
CA VAL A 15 3.16 9.42 4.86
C VAL A 15 2.82 8.71 6.17
N LEU A 16 3.33 7.49 6.34
CA LEU A 16 3.34 6.77 7.61
C LEU A 16 4.61 7.14 8.36
N GLU A 17 4.49 7.93 9.42
CA GLU A 17 5.60 8.44 10.26
C GLU A 17 5.00 8.89 11.60
N ASP A 18 5.54 8.43 12.73
CA ASP A 18 5.04 8.77 14.07
C ASP A 18 5.84 9.90 14.75
N ASP A 19 7.05 10.20 14.28
CA ASP A 19 7.88 11.27 14.82
C ASP A 19 7.42 12.65 14.30
N ARG A 20 7.00 13.52 15.23
CA ARG A 20 6.48 14.85 14.91
C ARG A 20 7.50 15.80 14.31
N ASP A 21 8.76 15.67 14.69
CA ASP A 21 9.82 16.54 14.19
C ASP A 21 10.12 16.17 12.73
N ARG A 22 10.16 14.87 12.42
CA ARG A 22 10.23 14.38 11.03
C ARG A 22 9.03 14.78 10.19
N GLN A 23 7.79 14.67 10.71
CA GLN A 23 6.60 15.17 10.02
C GLN A 23 6.71 16.68 9.70
N GLY A 24 7.28 17.46 10.61
CA GLY A 24 7.56 18.89 10.42
C GLY A 24 8.53 19.13 9.25
N GLU A 25 9.61 18.36 9.18
CA GLU A 25 10.59 18.47 8.09
C GLU A 25 10.06 17.96 6.75
N PHE A 26 9.29 16.87 6.73
CA PHE A 26 8.58 16.42 5.51
C PHE A 26 7.66 17.51 4.98
N SER A 27 6.91 18.16 5.87
CA SER A 27 6.01 19.28 5.52
C SER A 27 6.80 20.47 4.97
N SER A 28 7.89 20.84 5.62
CA SER A 28 8.77 21.93 5.20
C SER A 28 9.37 21.67 3.81
N ALA A 29 9.90 20.46 3.60
CA ALA A 29 10.56 20.06 2.35
C ALA A 29 9.59 19.98 1.16
N LEU A 30 8.36 19.48 1.37
CA LEU A 30 7.37 19.35 0.30
C LEU A 30 6.60 20.63 0.03
N SER A 31 6.19 21.40 1.05
CA SER A 31 5.39 22.61 0.86
C SER A 31 6.07 23.65 -0.05
N ALA A 32 7.40 23.73 0.00
CA ALA A 32 8.20 24.59 -0.86
C ALA A 32 8.20 24.18 -2.34
N LYS A 33 8.00 22.88 -2.65
CA LYS A 33 8.20 22.30 -3.98
C LYS A 33 6.90 21.81 -4.64
N PHE A 34 5.90 21.45 -3.83
CA PHE A 34 4.71 20.69 -4.24
C PHE A 34 3.41 21.27 -3.64
N PRO A 35 3.12 22.57 -3.81
CA PRO A 35 1.95 23.20 -3.19
C PRO A 35 0.60 22.68 -3.70
N ALA A 36 0.60 21.92 -4.80
CA ALA A 36 -0.59 21.30 -5.39
C ALA A 36 -1.00 20.00 -4.70
N PHE A 37 -0.11 19.37 -3.93
CA PHE A 37 -0.37 18.11 -3.25
C PHE A 37 -0.83 18.37 -1.82
N GLU A 38 -1.81 17.60 -1.37
CA GLU A 38 -2.20 17.52 0.03
C GLU A 38 -1.30 16.49 0.73
N LEU A 39 -0.61 16.90 1.80
CA LEU A 39 0.22 16.00 2.59
C LEU A 39 -0.61 15.45 3.77
N CYS A 40 -0.74 14.14 3.85
CA CYS A 40 -1.52 13.45 4.86
C CYS A 40 -0.61 12.54 5.69
N PHE A 41 -0.47 12.83 6.99
CA PHE A 41 0.30 11.99 7.90
C PHE A 41 -0.58 10.96 8.60
N ALA A 42 -0.03 9.77 8.80
CA ALA A 42 -0.58 8.72 9.62
C ALA A 42 0.47 8.30 10.65
N GLU A 43 0.07 8.21 11.91
CA GLU A 43 0.91 7.73 13.03
C GLU A 43 0.78 6.21 13.23
N THR A 44 -0.19 5.59 12.54
CA THR A 44 -0.44 4.15 12.61
C THR A 44 -0.62 3.59 11.21
N ALA A 45 -0.27 2.32 11.03
CA ALA A 45 -0.52 1.62 9.77
C ALA A 45 -2.02 1.58 9.43
N GLY A 46 -2.89 1.45 10.45
CA GLY A 46 -4.34 1.50 10.28
C GLY A 46 -4.83 2.84 9.73
N ASP A 47 -4.29 3.95 10.21
CA ASP A 47 -4.62 5.28 9.68
C ASP A 47 -4.09 5.48 8.26
N ALA A 48 -2.88 5.00 7.96
CA ALA A 48 -2.33 5.04 6.62
C ALA A 48 -3.21 4.27 5.62
N ILE A 49 -3.61 3.04 5.97
CA ILE A 49 -4.52 2.21 5.17
C ILE A 49 -5.84 2.94 4.93
N ARG A 50 -6.43 3.54 5.97
CA ARG A 50 -7.68 4.31 5.83
C ARG A 50 -7.51 5.49 4.86
N LEU A 51 -6.43 6.26 4.98
CA LEU A 51 -6.16 7.40 4.09
C LEU A 51 -5.96 6.96 2.64
N LEU A 52 -5.29 5.82 2.43
CA LEU A 52 -5.10 5.22 1.11
C LEU A 52 -6.43 4.74 0.51
N ASP A 53 -7.29 4.08 1.30
CA ASP A 53 -8.60 3.58 0.85
C ASP A 53 -9.56 4.73 0.46
N GLU A 54 -9.58 5.82 1.23
CA GLU A 54 -10.44 6.99 0.99
C GLU A 54 -10.14 7.73 -0.33
N ALA A 55 -8.92 7.58 -0.88
CA ALA A 55 -8.45 8.39 -1.99
C ALA A 55 -7.46 7.65 -2.91
N PHE A 56 -7.61 6.33 -3.06
CA PHE A 56 -6.63 5.48 -3.75
C PHE A 56 -6.28 5.95 -5.17
N ASP A 57 -7.27 6.44 -5.92
CA ASP A 57 -7.13 6.99 -7.28
C ASP A 57 -6.56 8.41 -7.32
N ARG A 58 -6.43 9.05 -6.16
CA ARG A 58 -5.87 10.40 -5.97
C ARG A 58 -4.58 10.39 -5.16
N ILE A 59 -3.93 9.24 -4.99
CA ILE A 59 -2.61 9.17 -4.35
C ILE A 59 -1.53 9.41 -5.40
N ALA A 60 -0.63 10.34 -5.11
CA ALA A 60 0.56 10.61 -5.91
C ALA A 60 1.78 9.84 -5.42
N LEU A 61 1.83 9.56 -4.12
CA LEU A 61 2.92 8.85 -3.46
C LEU A 61 2.41 8.31 -2.12
N ALA A 62 2.77 7.07 -1.79
CA ALA A 62 2.73 6.57 -0.43
C ALA A 62 4.17 6.45 0.10
N ASP A 63 4.44 6.97 1.28
CA ASP A 63 5.74 6.91 1.92
C ASP A 63 5.61 6.18 3.27
N LEU A 64 6.40 5.12 3.45
CA LEU A 64 6.19 4.13 4.49
C LEU A 64 7.41 4.03 5.43
N ASP A 65 7.22 4.40 6.70
CA ASP A 65 8.12 3.96 7.78
C ASP A 65 7.76 2.54 8.24
N HIS A 66 8.79 1.76 8.57
CA HIS A 66 8.64 0.49 9.26
C HIS A 66 8.87 0.63 10.78
N ASP A 67 9.69 1.58 11.23
CA ASP A 67 10.23 1.65 12.59
C ASP A 67 9.38 2.55 13.51
N LEU A 68 8.07 2.31 13.59
CA LEU A 68 7.14 3.11 14.40
C LEU A 68 7.28 2.85 15.91
N ASN A 69 7.16 3.89 16.74
CA ASN A 69 7.18 3.75 18.20
C ASN A 69 5.80 3.40 18.77
N LEU A 70 5.80 2.73 19.92
CA LEU A 70 4.57 2.49 20.68
C LEU A 70 3.89 3.81 21.05
N LEU A 71 2.60 3.92 20.71
CA LEU A 71 1.80 5.09 21.04
C LEU A 71 1.21 4.95 22.44
N MET A 72 1.10 6.07 23.16
CA MET A 72 0.46 6.10 24.48
C MET A 72 -0.98 6.57 24.34
N THR A 73 -1.93 5.71 24.71
CA THR A 73 -3.35 6.07 24.77
C THR A 73 -3.62 7.08 25.89
N SER A 74 -4.76 7.76 25.83
CA SER A 74 -5.21 8.67 26.91
C SER A 74 -5.41 7.98 28.26
N ALA A 75 -5.58 6.66 28.26
CA ALA A 75 -5.66 5.83 29.46
C ALA A 75 -4.28 5.37 29.99
N GLY A 76 -3.18 5.76 29.33
CA GLY A 76 -1.82 5.39 29.70
C GLY A 76 -1.39 3.98 29.26
N ASN A 77 -2.21 3.29 28.45
CA ASN A 77 -1.84 2.00 27.87
C ASN A 77 -1.03 2.21 26.59
N ALA A 78 -0.02 1.36 26.37
CA ALA A 78 0.69 1.27 25.11
C ALA A 78 -0.23 0.67 24.03
N LEU A 79 -0.23 1.30 22.85
CA LEU A 79 -0.88 0.85 21.64
C LEU A 79 0.20 0.53 20.61
N ASP A 80 0.10 -0.65 20.01
CA ASP A 80 0.89 -1.03 18.85
C ASP A 80 0.36 -0.28 17.61
N PRO A 81 1.14 0.60 16.97
CA PRO A 81 0.70 1.34 15.79
C PRO A 81 0.66 0.46 14.52
N GLY A 82 1.16 -0.79 14.57
CA GLY A 82 1.51 -1.57 13.39
C GLY A 82 2.83 -1.09 12.78
N CYS A 83 3.04 -1.38 11.50
CA CYS A 83 4.26 -0.99 10.78
C CYS A 83 4.02 -0.84 9.26
N GLY A 84 5.03 -0.35 8.54
CA GLY A 84 5.00 -0.26 7.08
C GLY A 84 4.68 -1.58 6.36
N GLN A 85 5.04 -2.72 6.94
CA GLN A 85 4.71 -4.03 6.36
C GLN A 85 3.18 -4.29 6.34
N ASP A 86 2.43 -3.81 7.34
CA ASP A 86 0.97 -3.96 7.35
C ASP A 86 0.33 -3.17 6.18
N VAL A 87 0.92 -2.01 5.85
CA VAL A 87 0.49 -1.20 4.69
C VAL A 87 0.89 -1.89 3.38
N VAL A 88 2.06 -2.52 3.29
CA VAL A 88 2.45 -3.34 2.13
C VAL A 88 1.45 -4.48 1.92
N ASP A 89 1.13 -5.24 2.97
CA ASP A 89 0.15 -6.33 2.92
C ASP A 89 -1.25 -5.85 2.47
N TYR A 90 -1.60 -4.59 2.77
CA TYR A 90 -2.76 -3.93 2.20
C TYR A 90 -2.59 -3.65 0.70
N LEU A 91 -1.53 -2.95 0.29
CA LEU A 91 -1.29 -2.58 -1.11
C LEU A 91 -1.22 -3.77 -2.06
N LEU A 92 -0.67 -4.91 -1.63
CA LEU A 92 -0.57 -6.15 -2.43
C LEU A 92 -1.94 -6.74 -2.84
N ARG A 93 -3.03 -6.29 -2.23
CA ARG A 93 -4.41 -6.67 -2.61
C ARG A 93 -4.96 -5.83 -3.77
N HIS A 94 -4.23 -4.81 -4.20
CA HIS A 94 -4.62 -3.89 -5.25
C HIS A 94 -3.66 -3.99 -6.44
N ALA A 95 -4.09 -3.51 -7.60
CA ALA A 95 -3.18 -3.28 -8.71
C ALA A 95 -2.29 -2.05 -8.40
N PRO A 96 -1.03 -2.02 -8.84
CA PRO A 96 -0.18 -0.84 -8.73
C PRO A 96 -0.87 0.40 -9.29
N GLY A 97 -0.98 1.45 -8.47
CA GLY A 97 -1.67 2.70 -8.82
C GLY A 97 -0.82 3.95 -8.68
N PHE A 98 0.21 3.91 -7.85
CA PHE A 98 1.08 5.03 -7.51
C PHE A 98 2.43 4.49 -7.00
N PRO A 99 3.51 5.30 -7.02
CA PRO A 99 4.79 4.88 -6.47
C PRO A 99 4.75 4.78 -4.95
N VAL A 100 5.60 3.92 -4.40
CA VAL A 100 5.81 3.75 -2.96
C VAL A 100 7.27 4.08 -2.59
N LEU A 101 7.45 5.03 -1.68
CA LEU A 101 8.73 5.31 -1.03
C LEU A 101 8.77 4.56 0.31
N ILE A 102 9.91 3.96 0.63
CA ILE A 102 10.13 3.25 1.88
C ILE A 102 11.27 3.97 2.60
N HIS A 103 11.02 4.48 3.80
CA HIS A 103 12.07 5.07 4.65
C HIS A 103 12.19 4.27 5.94
N THR A 104 13.32 3.62 6.16
CA THR A 104 13.52 2.83 7.39
C THR A 104 14.99 2.59 7.65
N THR A 105 15.35 2.54 8.93
CA THR A 105 16.69 2.15 9.37
C THR A 105 16.85 0.64 9.47
N ASN A 106 15.73 -0.10 9.55
CA ASN A 106 15.71 -1.55 9.55
C ASN A 106 15.93 -2.13 8.15
N ASP A 107 17.17 -2.54 7.90
CA ASP A 107 17.59 -3.02 6.59
C ASP A 107 16.81 -4.24 6.10
N SER A 108 16.60 -5.22 6.99
CA SER A 108 15.87 -6.43 6.66
C SER A 108 14.39 -6.16 6.34
N ALA A 109 13.75 -5.28 7.10
CA ALA A 109 12.34 -4.95 6.89
C ALA A 109 12.14 -4.13 5.62
N GLY A 110 12.97 -3.10 5.41
CA GLY A 110 12.93 -2.30 4.19
C GLY A 110 13.20 -3.13 2.94
N ALA A 111 14.16 -4.07 2.98
CA ALA A 111 14.44 -4.98 1.88
C ALA A 111 13.25 -5.91 1.58
N ARG A 112 12.59 -6.43 2.62
CA ARG A 112 11.39 -7.28 2.47
C ARG A 112 10.24 -6.52 1.84
N MET A 113 9.87 -5.36 2.39
CA MET A 113 8.80 -4.51 1.87
C MET A 113 9.03 -4.16 0.39
N GLN A 114 10.27 -3.77 0.05
CA GLN A 114 10.62 -3.42 -1.33
C GLN A 114 10.52 -4.61 -2.28
N ALA A 115 11.00 -5.79 -1.86
CA ALA A 115 10.95 -7.00 -2.67
C ALA A 115 9.50 -7.41 -2.96
N GLU A 116 8.65 -7.47 -1.94
CA GLU A 116 7.25 -7.88 -2.10
C GLU A 116 6.46 -6.92 -3.01
N LEU A 117 6.64 -5.61 -2.86
CA LEU A 117 6.03 -4.61 -3.74
C LEU A 117 6.56 -4.72 -5.17
N THR A 118 7.87 -4.91 -5.36
CA THR A 118 8.49 -5.05 -6.69
C THR A 118 8.00 -6.31 -7.40
N ASP A 119 7.89 -7.44 -6.69
CA ASP A 119 7.34 -8.70 -7.22
C ASP A 119 5.87 -8.55 -7.65
N ALA A 120 5.15 -7.61 -7.04
CA ALA A 120 3.80 -7.22 -7.41
C ALA A 120 3.74 -6.03 -8.40
N GLU A 121 4.85 -5.71 -9.06
CA GLU A 121 4.99 -4.68 -10.10
C GLU A 121 4.74 -3.24 -9.62
N TRP A 122 4.85 -2.97 -8.32
CA TRP A 122 4.81 -1.61 -7.80
C TRP A 122 6.12 -0.87 -8.08
N THR A 123 6.03 0.39 -8.49
CA THR A 123 7.20 1.29 -8.54
C THR A 123 7.62 1.62 -7.12
N THR A 124 8.83 1.22 -6.73
CA THR A 124 9.33 1.46 -5.37
C THR A 124 10.69 2.15 -5.35
N ARG A 125 10.95 2.89 -4.28
CA ARG A 125 12.29 3.37 -3.94
C ARG A 125 12.48 3.24 -2.44
N ARG A 126 13.69 2.92 -2.00
CA ARG A 126 14.05 2.85 -0.59
C ARG A 126 15.07 3.95 -0.27
N VAL A 127 14.87 4.59 0.87
CA VAL A 127 15.80 5.54 1.49
C VAL A 127 16.08 5.10 2.92
N VAL A 128 17.31 5.32 3.38
CA VAL A 128 17.73 4.95 4.73
C VAL A 128 17.94 6.25 5.52
N PRO A 129 17.13 6.52 6.56
CA PRO A 129 17.35 7.66 7.44
C PRO A 129 18.74 7.65 8.05
N TYR A 130 19.36 8.83 8.17
CA TYR A 130 20.64 9.03 8.84
C TYR A 130 20.68 10.41 9.49
N GLY A 131 21.56 10.58 10.48
CA GLY A 131 21.55 11.80 11.27
C GLY A 131 20.23 11.93 12.04
N ASP A 132 19.76 13.15 12.21
CA ASP A 132 18.49 13.43 12.88
C ASP A 132 17.41 13.70 11.81
N LEU A 133 17.58 14.81 11.11
CA LEU A 133 16.58 15.35 10.17
C LEU A 133 17.18 15.70 8.80
N GLU A 134 18.50 15.73 8.66
CA GLU A 134 19.19 16.18 7.45
C GLU A 134 18.85 15.33 6.22
N TRP A 135 18.69 14.03 6.44
CA TRP A 135 18.33 13.05 5.41
C TRP A 135 17.00 13.37 4.72
N VAL A 136 16.08 14.07 5.40
CA VAL A 136 14.78 14.45 4.85
C VAL A 136 14.97 15.36 3.64
N ALA A 137 15.78 16.41 3.80
CA ALA A 137 16.03 17.37 2.73
C ALA A 137 17.03 16.84 1.69
N GLU A 138 18.04 16.09 2.14
CA GLU A 138 19.16 15.65 1.30
C GLU A 138 18.84 14.42 0.44
N VAL A 139 18.03 13.50 0.95
CA VAL A 139 17.80 12.18 0.32
C VAL A 139 16.33 11.90 0.07
N TRP A 140 15.47 12.06 1.08
CA TRP A 140 14.05 11.74 0.95
C TRP A 140 13.32 12.67 -0.03
N ALA A 141 13.47 14.00 0.11
CA ALA A 141 12.72 14.95 -0.72
C ALA A 141 13.07 14.84 -2.22
N PRO A 142 14.36 14.68 -2.61
CA PRO A 142 14.71 14.33 -4.00
C PRO A 142 14.09 13.01 -4.45
N ALA A 143 14.13 11.96 -3.62
CA ALA A 143 13.56 10.66 -3.95
C ALA A 143 12.04 10.71 -4.17
N ALA A 144 11.31 11.37 -3.27
CA ALA A 144 9.87 11.59 -3.39
C ALA A 144 9.53 12.37 -4.67
N ARG A 145 10.28 13.44 -4.96
CA ARG A 145 10.12 14.23 -6.18
C ARG A 145 10.27 13.38 -7.43
N ASP A 146 11.35 12.61 -7.52
CA ASP A 146 11.67 11.83 -8.71
C ASP A 146 10.56 10.79 -8.95
N LEU A 147 10.12 10.08 -7.91
CA LEU A 147 9.02 9.13 -8.01
C LEU A 147 7.72 9.77 -8.52
N ILE A 148 7.35 10.93 -7.97
CA ILE A 148 6.15 11.66 -8.41
C ILE A 148 6.28 12.08 -9.87
N VAL A 149 7.42 12.66 -10.27
CA VAL A 149 7.65 13.12 -11.66
C VAL A 149 7.68 11.95 -12.64
N GLU A 150 8.32 10.83 -12.28
CA GLU A 150 8.40 9.61 -13.09
C GLU A 150 7.02 8.94 -13.25
N SER A 151 6.14 9.07 -12.26
CA SER A 151 4.79 8.48 -12.30
C SER A 151 3.76 9.27 -13.11
N VAL A 152 4.02 10.55 -13.43
CA VAL A 152 3.12 11.33 -14.29
C VAL A 152 3.32 10.83 -15.72
N PRO A 153 2.29 10.25 -16.36
CA PRO A 153 2.40 9.84 -17.76
C PRO A 153 2.83 11.06 -18.57
N ALA A 154 3.92 10.94 -19.33
CA ALA A 154 4.42 12.04 -20.16
C ALA A 154 3.28 12.52 -21.06
N ALA A 155 2.69 13.66 -20.69
CA ALA A 155 1.57 14.23 -21.40
C ALA A 155 2.08 14.68 -22.78
N GLY A 156 1.91 13.82 -23.79
CA GLY A 156 2.08 14.20 -25.19
C GLY A 156 3.38 13.80 -25.88
N HIS A 157 3.71 12.50 -25.92
CA HIS A 157 4.30 11.95 -27.14
C HIS A 157 3.37 10.88 -27.68
N ASP A 158 2.79 11.16 -28.86
CA ASP A 158 1.87 10.30 -29.62
C ASP A 158 2.21 8.80 -29.51
N SER A 159 1.53 8.12 -28.59
CA SER A 159 1.37 6.67 -28.68
C SER A 159 -0.12 6.41 -28.76
N LEU A 160 -0.59 6.26 -30.00
CA LEU A 160 -1.90 5.73 -30.37
C LEU A 160 -2.07 4.26 -29.97
N ALA A 161 -1.39 3.79 -28.91
CA ALA A 161 -1.75 2.57 -28.24
C ALA A 161 -3.09 2.83 -27.56
N SER A 162 -4.16 2.37 -28.22
CA SER A 162 -5.49 2.30 -27.63
C SER A 162 -5.38 1.74 -26.20
N PRO A 163 -6.19 2.22 -25.24
CA PRO A 163 -6.31 1.56 -23.95
C PRO A 163 -6.70 0.11 -24.23
N THR A 164 -5.71 -0.78 -24.10
CA THR A 164 -5.99 -2.21 -24.14
C THR A 164 -6.90 -2.44 -22.94
N PRO A 165 -8.09 -3.02 -23.12
CA PRO A 165 -8.96 -3.30 -21.98
C PRO A 165 -8.15 -4.14 -21.01
N ALA A 166 -7.85 -3.56 -19.83
CA ALA A 166 -7.23 -4.27 -18.74
C ALA A 166 -8.12 -5.48 -18.47
N ARG A 167 -7.56 -6.63 -18.87
CA ARG A 167 -8.21 -7.90 -19.09
C ARG A 167 -8.90 -8.39 -17.82
N ALA A 168 -9.96 -9.16 -18.01
CA ALA A 168 -10.53 -10.05 -16.99
C ALA A 168 -9.49 -10.93 -16.27
N GLY A 169 -8.26 -11.05 -16.79
CA GLY A 169 -7.11 -11.71 -16.15
C GLY A 169 -6.59 -11.04 -14.86
N THR A 170 -6.85 -9.76 -14.60
CA THR A 170 -6.33 -9.08 -13.37
C THR A 170 -7.07 -9.54 -12.11
N LEU A 171 -8.38 -9.82 -12.21
CA LEU A 171 -9.19 -10.32 -11.09
C LEU A 171 -8.82 -11.77 -10.72
N ALA A 172 -8.53 -12.60 -11.72
CA ALA A 172 -8.07 -13.97 -11.49
C ALA A 172 -6.68 -13.98 -10.82
N SER A 173 -5.75 -13.15 -11.28
CA SER A 173 -4.41 -13.04 -10.67
C SER A 173 -4.45 -12.47 -9.25
N ALA A 174 -5.31 -11.48 -8.98
CA ALA A 174 -5.50 -10.96 -7.63
C ALA A 174 -6.11 -12.03 -6.70
N ALA A 175 -7.13 -12.78 -7.16
CA ALA A 175 -7.74 -13.85 -6.39
C ALA A 175 -6.76 -15.00 -6.07
N VAL A 176 -5.91 -15.38 -7.04
CA VAL A 176 -4.87 -16.41 -6.86
C VAL A 176 -3.81 -15.96 -5.85
N ARG A 177 -3.38 -14.68 -5.89
CA ARG A 177 -2.44 -14.12 -4.91
C ARG A 177 -3.02 -14.05 -3.50
N SER A 178 -4.27 -13.62 -3.35
CA SER A 178 -4.98 -13.60 -2.05
C SER A 178 -5.12 -15.01 -1.45
N LEU A 179 -5.33 -16.04 -2.28
CA LEU A 179 -5.33 -17.45 -1.86
C LEU A 179 -3.96 -17.91 -1.36
N ALA A 180 -2.88 -17.57 -2.07
CA ALA A 180 -1.52 -17.93 -1.67
C ALA A 180 -1.07 -17.24 -0.37
N GLN A 181 -1.58 -16.02 -0.10
CA GLN A 181 -1.36 -15.33 1.18
C GLN A 181 -2.17 -15.97 2.31
N ALA A 182 -3.43 -16.34 2.07
CA ALA A 182 -4.25 -17.05 3.05
C ALA A 182 -3.66 -18.43 3.43
N ASP A 183 -3.10 -19.16 2.46
CA ASP A 183 -2.43 -20.44 2.69
C ASP A 183 -1.17 -20.29 3.55
N ARG A 184 -0.42 -19.19 3.40
CA ARG A 184 0.74 -18.88 4.26
C ARG A 184 0.33 -18.59 5.69
N LEU A 185 -0.66 -17.71 5.89
CA LEU A 185 -1.19 -17.38 7.22
C LEU A 185 -1.76 -18.61 7.95
N LEU A 186 -2.38 -19.54 7.22
CA LEU A 186 -2.85 -20.82 7.79
C LEU A 186 -1.73 -21.73 8.26
N ASN A 187 -0.66 -21.84 7.47
CA ASN A 187 0.48 -22.67 7.82
C ASN A 187 1.16 -22.14 9.08
N ASP A 188 1.28 -20.82 9.20
CA ASP A 188 1.86 -20.17 10.38
C ASP A 188 0.98 -20.42 11.62
N LEU A 189 -0.35 -20.27 11.50
CA LEU A 189 -1.31 -20.57 12.58
C LEU A 189 -1.34 -22.06 12.98
N CYS A 190 -0.89 -22.98 12.12
CA CYS A 190 -0.81 -24.40 12.43
C CYS A 190 0.41 -24.78 13.29
N THR A 191 1.36 -23.87 13.51
CA THR A 191 2.56 -24.15 14.32
C THR A 191 2.40 -23.84 15.81
N GLU A 192 1.35 -23.13 16.22
CA GLU A 192 1.08 -22.83 17.62
C GLU A 192 0.17 -23.90 18.26
N GLU A 193 0.79 -24.95 18.80
CA GLU A 193 0.10 -26.02 19.55
C GLU A 193 -0.37 -25.52 20.92
N GLY A 194 -1.68 -25.33 21.10
CA GLY A 194 -2.21 -25.21 22.47
C GLY A 194 -3.70 -24.98 22.67
N ALA A 195 -4.42 -24.30 21.77
CA ALA A 195 -5.80 -23.88 22.12
C ALA A 195 -6.82 -23.77 20.97
N MET A 196 -6.48 -24.18 19.74
CA MET A 196 -7.26 -23.78 18.56
C MET A 196 -7.94 -24.90 17.74
N GLY A 197 -8.17 -26.10 18.28
CA GLY A 197 -8.80 -27.19 17.50
C GLY A 197 -10.12 -26.80 16.81
N ALA A 198 -11.11 -26.28 17.56
CA ALA A 198 -12.41 -25.92 16.98
C ALA A 198 -12.39 -24.63 16.13
N ARG A 199 -11.44 -23.71 16.36
CA ARG A 199 -11.26 -22.52 15.52
C ARG A 199 -10.54 -22.86 14.22
N ARG A 200 -9.59 -23.80 14.27
CA ARG A 200 -8.88 -24.36 13.14
C ARG A 200 -9.84 -25.07 12.20
N ASP A 201 -10.70 -25.96 12.70
CA ASP A 201 -11.65 -26.69 11.85
C ASP A 201 -12.59 -25.72 11.11
N ARG A 202 -13.10 -24.69 11.78
CA ARG A 202 -13.92 -23.64 11.14
C ARG A 202 -13.16 -22.84 10.09
N LEU A 203 -11.88 -22.52 10.33
CA LEU A 203 -11.06 -21.82 9.34
C LEU A 203 -10.82 -22.72 8.11
N VAL A 204 -10.48 -23.99 8.32
CA VAL A 204 -10.31 -24.97 7.23
C VAL A 204 -11.57 -25.06 6.37
N ASP A 205 -12.75 -25.11 6.98
CA ASP A 205 -14.02 -25.14 6.25
C ASP A 205 -14.27 -23.86 5.43
N ILE A 206 -14.03 -22.68 6.01
CA ILE A 206 -14.20 -21.38 5.32
C ILE A 206 -13.26 -21.29 4.10
N ILE A 207 -12.00 -21.71 4.26
CA ILE A 207 -11.03 -21.71 3.16
C ILE A 207 -11.40 -22.74 2.08
N GLY A 208 -11.91 -23.90 2.48
CA GLY A 208 -12.47 -24.88 1.55
C GLY A 208 -13.61 -24.30 0.69
N ASP A 209 -14.54 -23.58 1.30
CA ASP A 209 -15.64 -22.91 0.60
C ASP A 209 -15.12 -21.81 -0.35
N LEU A 210 -14.19 -20.97 0.11
CA LEU A 210 -13.59 -19.91 -0.72
C LEU A 210 -12.88 -20.50 -1.95
N ARG A 211 -12.11 -21.58 -1.78
CA ARG A 211 -11.47 -22.30 -2.91
C ARG A 211 -12.50 -22.80 -3.91
N SER A 212 -13.60 -23.39 -3.44
CA SER A 212 -14.69 -23.88 -4.30
C SER A 212 -15.32 -22.74 -5.11
N ARG A 213 -15.61 -21.60 -4.46
CA ARG A 213 -16.21 -20.43 -5.12
C ARG A 213 -15.28 -19.79 -6.14
N ILE A 214 -13.98 -19.72 -5.86
CA ILE A 214 -12.98 -19.20 -6.80
C ILE A 214 -12.87 -20.13 -8.02
N ALA A 215 -12.87 -21.45 -7.83
CA ALA A 215 -12.87 -22.40 -8.94
C ALA A 215 -14.14 -22.30 -9.81
N GLN A 216 -15.30 -22.01 -9.21
CA GLN A 216 -16.53 -21.75 -9.96
C GLN A 216 -16.46 -20.46 -10.77
N LEU A 217 -15.93 -19.37 -10.18
CA LEU A 217 -15.74 -18.10 -10.88
C LEU A 217 -14.77 -18.23 -12.05
N ALA A 218 -13.66 -18.95 -11.87
CA ALA A 218 -12.71 -19.22 -12.95
C ALA A 218 -13.38 -19.93 -14.16
N LYS A 219 -14.23 -20.92 -13.89
CA LYS A 219 -15.01 -21.61 -14.94
C LYS A 219 -16.00 -20.67 -15.66
N LEU A 220 -16.63 -19.75 -14.93
CA LEU A 220 -17.55 -18.78 -15.53
C LEU A 220 -16.82 -17.78 -16.44
N VAL A 221 -15.62 -17.34 -16.05
CA VAL A 221 -14.78 -16.47 -16.88
C VAL A 221 -14.36 -17.19 -18.16
N GLU A 222 -13.89 -18.44 -18.07
CA GLU A 222 -13.51 -19.26 -19.23
C GLU A 222 -14.69 -19.48 -20.19
N GLN A 223 -15.90 -19.72 -19.67
CA GLN A 223 -17.11 -19.84 -20.47
C GLN A 223 -17.51 -18.54 -21.17
N GLN A 224 -17.30 -17.39 -20.54
CA GLN A 224 -17.58 -16.09 -21.16
C GLN A 224 -16.60 -15.80 -22.31
N GLU A 225 -15.31 -16.09 -22.13
CA GLU A 225 -14.29 -15.90 -23.18
C GLU A 225 -14.55 -16.78 -24.42
N LEU A 226 -15.01 -18.02 -24.23
CA LEU A 226 -15.41 -18.92 -25.32
C LEU A 226 -16.67 -18.46 -26.06
N SER A 227 -17.55 -17.69 -25.41
CA SER A 227 -18.81 -17.22 -26.00
C SER A 227 -18.71 -15.90 -26.77
N GLY A 228 -17.64 -15.11 -26.55
CA GLY A 228 -17.46 -13.77 -27.12
C GLY A 228 -16.74 -13.72 -28.48
N THR A 229 -16.48 -14.86 -29.13
CA THR A 229 -15.69 -14.97 -30.38
C THR A 229 -16.52 -15.06 -31.67
N HIS A 230 -17.81 -14.70 -31.63
CA HIS A 230 -18.73 -14.72 -32.78
C HIS A 230 -19.17 -13.34 -33.26
#